data_AF-A0A8H6WII1-F1
#
_entry.id   AF-A0A8H6WII1-F1
#
_cell.length_a   1.000
_cell.length_b   1.000
_cell.length_c   1.000
_cell.angle_alpha   90.00
_cell.angle_beta   90.00
_cell.angle_gamma   90.00
#
_symmetry.space_group_name_H-M   'P 1'
#
loop_
_entity.id
_entity.type
_entity.pdbx_description
1 polymer ?
#
loop_
_entity_poly.entity_id
_entity_poly.type
_entity_poly.pdbx_seq_one_letter_code
_entity_poly.pdbx_strand_id
1 'polypeptide(L)'
;MPDPIMRTLSMSLPSELAGHIDVVHPSTAFTVPDTRPRKSIQFDSVVPKRDAAAPESCNVNDSNPRNVLTPACLQALYNIPTTPATQENNPLLVTGYGNQWAQINDLQAFMKEFRPDYSAGANQTFVRVAIDGGTNPQWPGAAGIEAQLNIEYAAGIATAVLLHFLTVGGWDFPTALLDTTAYVASTPVPPTVMTTSKICDGYAAASARGVSVLSASGDGGVSGNHDDGFNCGLFISVFPASCPYVTSVGSTIGFNPEIAVNFTSGGFSEVFPQPAYQTAAVDAFLKTIPDGFPKFNRAGRGYPDLSLQGWGYLITANEQPSPQ
;
A
#
# COMPACT_ATOMS: atom_id res chain seq x y z
N MET A 1 -9.63 -28.30 1.42
CA MET A 1 -10.54 -27.70 0.43
C MET A 1 -11.02 -26.39 1.01
N PRO A 2 -11.02 -25.25 0.28
CA PRO A 2 -11.64 -24.04 0.81
C PRO A 2 -13.12 -24.33 1.10
N ASP A 3 -13.61 -23.86 2.24
CA ASP A 3 -15.01 -24.03 2.60
C ASP A 3 -15.90 -23.33 1.56
N PRO A 4 -17.02 -23.95 1.13
CA PRO A 4 -17.92 -23.34 0.16
C PRO A 4 -18.49 -22.05 0.72
N ILE A 5 -18.32 -20.96 -0.03
CA ILE A 5 -18.83 -19.63 0.34
C ILE A 5 -20.23 -19.46 -0.28
N MET A 6 -21.23 -19.24 0.56
CA MET A 6 -22.59 -18.92 0.10
C MET A 6 -22.71 -17.43 -0.27
N ARG A 7 -23.28 -17.16 -1.44
CA ARG A 7 -23.61 -15.82 -1.96
C ARG A 7 -25.00 -15.84 -2.59
N THR A 8 -25.64 -14.67 -2.70
CA THR A 8 -26.92 -14.55 -3.39
C THR A 8 -26.72 -14.11 -4.84
N LEU A 9 -27.53 -14.62 -5.77
CA LEU A 9 -27.51 -14.22 -7.18
C LEU A 9 -28.18 -12.86 -7.41
N SER A 10 -29.12 -12.51 -6.55
CA SER A 10 -29.81 -11.24 -6.54
C SER A 10 -30.36 -10.94 -5.15
N MET A 11 -30.65 -9.69 -4.88
CA MET A 11 -31.35 -9.28 -3.67
C MET A 11 -32.42 -8.25 -4.03
N SER A 12 -33.45 -8.19 -3.21
CA SER A 12 -34.44 -7.11 -3.26
C SER A 12 -34.59 -6.53 -1.86
N LEU A 13 -34.90 -5.24 -1.80
CA LEU A 13 -35.20 -4.53 -0.58
C LEU A 13 -36.66 -4.07 -0.63
N PRO A 14 -37.36 -4.01 0.52
CA PRO A 14 -38.62 -3.29 0.63
C PRO A 14 -38.50 -1.88 0.06
N SER A 15 -39.53 -1.41 -0.65
CA SER A 15 -39.54 -0.08 -1.27
C SER A 15 -39.34 1.05 -0.26
N GLU A 16 -39.74 0.83 0.98
CA GLU A 16 -39.59 1.74 2.10
C GLU A 16 -38.13 1.95 2.52
N LEU A 17 -37.21 1.08 2.09
CA LEU A 17 -35.78 1.21 2.34
C LEU A 17 -35.02 1.83 1.15
N ALA A 18 -35.70 2.14 0.05
CA ALA A 18 -35.08 2.83 -1.09
C ALA A 18 -34.60 4.22 -0.67
N GLY A 19 -33.32 4.51 -0.91
CA GLY A 19 -32.67 5.75 -0.46
C GLY A 19 -32.20 5.75 1.00
N HIS A 20 -32.38 4.65 1.73
CA HIS A 20 -31.85 4.47 3.10
C HIS A 20 -30.72 3.45 3.18
N ILE A 21 -30.54 2.63 2.15
CA ILE A 21 -29.49 1.61 2.06
C ILE A 21 -28.74 1.81 0.75
N ASP A 22 -27.46 2.14 0.85
CA ASP A 22 -26.57 2.33 -0.31
C ASP A 22 -26.04 0.99 -0.83
N VAL A 23 -25.63 0.10 0.08
CA VAL A 23 -25.09 -1.22 -0.26
C VAL A 23 -25.43 -2.24 0.80
N VAL A 24 -25.64 -3.49 0.38
CA VAL A 24 -25.72 -4.66 1.28
C VAL A 24 -24.60 -5.61 0.92
N HIS A 25 -23.68 -5.82 1.86
CA HIS A 25 -22.49 -6.63 1.70
C HIS A 25 -22.34 -7.60 2.88
N PRO A 26 -21.88 -8.86 2.67
CA PRO A 26 -21.59 -9.50 1.40
C PRO A 26 -22.86 -10.13 0.78
N SER A 27 -23.26 -9.68 -0.40
CA SER A 27 -24.45 -10.22 -1.12
C SER A 27 -24.05 -10.98 -2.38
N THR A 28 -23.68 -10.25 -3.43
CA THR A 28 -23.29 -10.76 -4.76
C THR A 28 -21.78 -10.73 -5.00
N ALA A 29 -21.00 -10.24 -4.02
CA ALA A 29 -19.55 -10.15 -4.14
C ALA A 29 -18.90 -11.54 -4.04
N PHE A 30 -18.48 -12.08 -5.19
CA PHE A 30 -17.58 -13.22 -5.24
C PHE A 30 -16.15 -12.72 -5.07
N THR A 31 -15.57 -12.91 -3.89
CA THR A 31 -14.13 -12.82 -3.73
C THR A 31 -13.52 -13.99 -4.47
N VAL A 32 -12.77 -13.72 -5.55
CA VAL A 32 -11.83 -14.70 -6.07
C VAL A 32 -10.89 -15.00 -4.90
N PRO A 33 -10.76 -16.26 -4.44
CA PRO A 33 -9.72 -16.63 -3.49
C PRO A 33 -8.40 -16.10 -4.05
N ASP A 34 -7.54 -15.54 -3.21
CA ASP A 34 -6.19 -15.20 -3.65
C ASP A 34 -5.50 -16.52 -4.03
N THR A 35 -5.64 -16.93 -5.30
CA THR A 35 -5.14 -18.20 -5.82
C THR A 35 -3.65 -18.11 -6.11
N ARG A 36 -2.99 -16.99 -5.79
CA ARG A 36 -1.53 -16.92 -5.77
C ARG A 36 -1.02 -18.00 -4.80
N PRO A 37 -0.30 -19.04 -5.25
CA PRO A 37 0.90 -19.33 -4.49
C PRO A 37 1.70 -18.02 -4.52
N ARG A 38 2.19 -17.55 -3.37
CA ARG A 38 3.31 -16.60 -3.36
C ARG A 38 4.53 -17.31 -3.99
N LYS A 39 4.49 -17.62 -5.28
CA LYS A 39 5.70 -17.78 -6.04
C LYS A 39 6.30 -16.39 -5.98
N SER A 40 7.41 -16.27 -5.26
CA SER A 40 8.35 -15.20 -5.54
C SER A 40 8.44 -15.18 -7.06
N ILE A 41 7.90 -14.15 -7.70
CA ILE A 41 8.31 -13.89 -9.05
C ILE A 41 9.78 -13.56 -8.84
N GLN A 42 10.64 -14.57 -9.04
CA GLN A 42 12.05 -14.37 -9.23
C GLN A 42 12.09 -13.65 -10.56
N PHE A 43 11.88 -12.35 -10.50
CA PHE A 43 12.32 -11.50 -11.57
C PHE A 43 13.82 -11.75 -11.60
N ASP A 44 14.31 -12.32 -12.70
CA ASP A 44 15.68 -12.13 -13.14
C ASP A 44 15.83 -10.64 -13.44
N SER A 45 15.74 -9.82 -12.39
CA SER A 45 16.06 -8.43 -12.42
C SER A 45 17.55 -8.44 -12.63
N VAL A 46 17.96 -8.17 -13.86
CA VAL A 46 19.20 -7.45 -14.10
C VAL A 46 19.11 -6.25 -13.17
N VAL A 47 19.65 -6.39 -11.94
CA VAL A 47 19.90 -5.28 -11.05
C VAL A 47 20.74 -4.38 -11.94
N PRO A 48 20.22 -3.22 -12.38
CA PRO A 48 21.02 -2.35 -13.20
C PRO A 48 22.31 -2.15 -12.42
N LYS A 49 23.47 -2.54 -12.98
CA LYS A 49 24.76 -2.23 -12.38
C LYS A 49 24.71 -0.73 -12.12
N ARG A 50 24.63 -0.32 -10.86
CA ARG A 50 24.37 1.09 -10.56
C ARG A 50 25.66 1.86 -10.76
N ASP A 51 25.50 2.95 -11.52
CA ASP A 51 26.49 3.98 -11.78
C ASP A 51 26.97 4.63 -10.47
N ALA A 52 28.16 5.25 -10.51
CA ALA A 52 28.86 5.88 -9.39
C ALA A 52 28.12 7.07 -8.71
N ALA A 53 26.84 7.28 -8.99
CA ALA A 53 26.03 8.45 -8.58
C ALA A 53 24.93 8.14 -7.55
N ALA A 54 24.84 6.91 -7.02
CA ALA A 54 23.95 6.58 -5.91
C ALA A 54 24.40 7.29 -4.61
N PRO A 55 23.48 7.66 -3.69
CA PRO A 55 23.88 8.10 -2.36
C PRO A 55 24.74 7.04 -1.65
N GLU A 56 25.73 7.47 -0.88
CA GLU A 56 26.63 6.53 -0.19
C GLU A 56 25.89 5.59 0.77
N SER A 57 24.81 6.07 1.39
CA SER A 57 23.93 5.27 2.26
C SER A 57 23.17 4.16 1.53
N CYS A 58 23.15 4.19 0.20
CA CYS A 58 22.58 3.15 -0.65
C CYS A 58 23.62 2.10 -1.09
N ASN A 59 24.91 2.25 -0.73
CA ASN A 59 25.96 1.32 -1.11
C ASN A 59 25.91 0.02 -0.30
N VAL A 60 26.44 -1.05 -0.90
CA VAL A 60 26.71 -2.32 -0.23
C VAL A 60 27.70 -2.11 0.93
N ASN A 61 27.36 -2.60 2.11
CA ASN A 61 28.23 -2.63 3.28
C ASN A 61 27.89 -3.84 4.16
N ASP A 62 28.59 -4.04 5.28
CA ASP A 62 28.38 -5.20 6.16
C ASP A 62 26.94 -5.28 6.71
N SER A 63 26.27 -4.15 6.90
CA SER A 63 24.86 -4.06 7.32
C SER A 63 23.87 -4.10 6.16
N ASN A 64 24.34 -4.00 4.92
CA ASN A 64 23.55 -4.07 3.69
C ASN A 64 24.29 -4.85 2.60
N PRO A 65 24.53 -6.17 2.79
CA PRO A 65 25.43 -6.94 1.93
C PRO A 65 24.85 -7.24 0.54
N ARG A 66 23.56 -6.96 0.32
CA ARG A 66 22.82 -7.31 -0.91
C ARG A 66 22.36 -6.11 -1.72
N ASN A 67 22.83 -4.90 -1.38
CA ASN A 67 22.47 -3.68 -2.09
C ASN A 67 20.96 -3.41 -2.07
N VAL A 68 20.33 -3.70 -0.94
CA VAL A 68 18.90 -3.53 -0.70
C VAL A 68 18.62 -2.13 -0.17
N LEU A 69 17.43 -1.60 -0.42
CA LEU A 69 16.97 -0.33 0.11
C LEU A 69 16.90 -0.42 1.63
N THR A 70 17.31 0.67 2.26
CA THR A 70 17.26 0.89 3.70
C THR A 70 16.66 2.27 3.97
N PRO A 71 16.18 2.55 5.18
CA PRO A 71 15.74 3.90 5.56
C PRO A 71 16.76 5.00 5.24
N ALA A 72 18.04 4.78 5.56
CA ALA A 72 19.10 5.76 5.29
C ALA A 72 19.31 6.01 3.78
N CYS A 73 19.15 4.98 2.95
CA CYS A 73 19.19 5.13 1.50
C CYS A 73 18.02 5.99 1.00
N LEU A 74 16.79 5.68 1.43
CA LEU A 74 15.59 6.44 1.05
C LEU A 74 15.65 7.89 1.54
N GLN A 75 16.19 8.11 2.74
CA GLN A 75 16.39 9.46 3.28
C GLN A 75 17.33 10.29 2.40
N ALA A 76 18.46 9.71 1.99
CA ALA A 76 19.40 10.40 1.13
C ALA A 76 18.85 10.60 -0.30
N LEU A 77 18.16 9.60 -0.85
CA LEU A 77 17.61 9.65 -2.21
C LEU A 77 16.52 10.72 -2.35
N TYR A 78 15.65 10.83 -1.35
CA TYR A 78 14.49 11.73 -1.37
C TYR A 78 14.65 12.98 -0.51
N ASN A 79 15.85 13.26 0.00
CA ASN A 79 16.15 14.38 0.90
C ASN A 79 15.21 14.41 2.12
N ILE A 80 14.88 13.25 2.69
CA ILE A 80 14.04 13.15 3.89
C ILE A 80 14.93 13.47 5.10
N PRO A 81 14.53 14.41 5.97
CA PRO A 81 15.34 14.78 7.12
C PRO A 81 15.43 13.64 8.13
N THR A 82 16.59 13.52 8.79
CA THR A 82 16.78 12.62 9.94
C THR A 82 16.22 13.19 11.24
N THR A 83 15.80 14.47 11.23
CA THR A 83 15.24 15.16 12.39
C THR A 83 13.95 14.46 12.84
N PRO A 84 13.86 13.97 14.08
CA PRO A 84 12.65 13.33 14.58
C PRO A 84 11.46 14.29 14.58
N ALA A 85 10.26 13.75 14.34
CA ALA A 85 9.03 14.50 14.43
C ALA A 85 8.79 15.00 15.87
N THR A 86 8.15 16.16 15.99
CA THR A 86 7.82 16.80 17.28
C THR A 86 6.31 16.89 17.53
N GLN A 87 5.49 16.49 16.56
CA GLN A 87 4.04 16.61 16.63
C GLN A 87 3.42 15.37 17.29
N GLU A 88 2.96 15.53 18.53
CA GLU A 88 2.36 14.44 19.32
C GLU A 88 0.97 14.02 18.80
N ASN A 89 0.25 14.91 18.10
CA ASN A 89 -1.12 14.70 17.61
C ASN A 89 -1.21 14.37 16.12
N ASN A 90 -0.20 13.71 15.55
CA ASN A 90 -0.12 13.37 14.13
C ASN A 90 0.11 11.85 13.92
N PRO A 91 -0.79 10.96 14.36
CA PRO A 91 -0.53 9.53 14.25
C PRO A 91 -0.64 9.04 12.81
N LEU A 92 0.22 8.08 12.48
CA LEU A 92 0.23 7.36 11.21
C LEU A 92 -0.38 5.96 11.42
N LEU A 93 -1.43 5.67 10.65
CA LEU A 93 -2.12 4.38 10.67
C LEU A 93 -1.62 3.48 9.54
N VAL A 94 -1.08 2.32 9.91
CA VAL A 94 -0.72 1.24 8.98
C VAL A 94 -1.76 0.13 9.10
N THR A 95 -2.30 -0.35 7.98
CA THR A 95 -3.27 -1.45 7.98
C THR A 95 -2.64 -2.79 7.64
N GLY A 96 -3.00 -3.83 8.39
CA GLY A 96 -2.69 -5.23 8.11
C GLY A 96 -3.95 -6.01 7.76
N TYR A 97 -3.91 -6.73 6.63
CA TYR A 97 -5.02 -7.55 6.14
C TYR A 97 -4.59 -9.01 5.91
N GLY A 98 -5.54 -9.93 5.85
CA GLY A 98 -5.28 -11.33 5.47
C GLY A 98 -4.31 -12.05 6.42
N ASN A 99 -4.44 -11.82 7.73
CA ASN A 99 -3.55 -12.33 8.77
C ASN A 99 -2.06 -12.01 8.54
N GLN A 100 -1.78 -10.85 7.93
CA GLN A 100 -0.46 -10.24 7.99
C GLN A 100 -0.36 -9.44 9.29
N TRP A 101 0.61 -9.82 10.14
CA TRP A 101 0.80 -9.24 11.47
C TRP A 101 2.16 -8.55 11.57
N ALA A 102 2.20 -7.47 12.36
CA ALA A 102 3.42 -6.73 12.66
C ALA A 102 3.96 -7.14 14.03
N GLN A 103 5.27 -7.33 14.16
CA GLN A 103 5.96 -7.68 15.41
C GLN A 103 6.72 -6.48 15.97
N ILE A 104 6.54 -6.22 17.27
CA ILE A 104 7.27 -5.16 17.97
C ILE A 104 8.77 -5.50 18.09
N ASN A 105 9.12 -6.76 18.37
CA ASN A 105 10.53 -7.16 18.49
C ASN A 105 11.29 -7.00 17.16
N ASP A 106 10.69 -7.43 16.06
CA ASP A 106 11.28 -7.25 14.72
C ASP A 106 11.43 -5.75 14.39
N LEU A 107 10.41 -4.94 14.70
CA LEU A 107 10.49 -3.49 14.52
C LEU A 107 11.62 -2.84 15.34
N GLN A 108 11.80 -3.25 16.59
CA GLN A 108 12.88 -2.73 17.44
C GLN A 108 14.25 -3.14 16.93
N ALA A 109 14.40 -4.38 16.47
CA ALA A 109 15.62 -4.88 15.84
C ALA A 109 15.92 -4.10 14.55
N PHE A 110 14.92 -3.90 13.68
CA PHE A 110 15.02 -3.10 12.47
C PHE A 110 15.48 -1.67 12.77
N MET A 111 14.84 -0.99 13.73
CA MET A 111 15.18 0.39 14.09
C MET A 111 16.59 0.49 14.68
N LYS A 112 17.00 -0.49 15.49
CA LYS A 112 18.36 -0.54 16.07
C LYS A 112 19.43 -0.70 14.99
N GLU A 113 19.16 -1.51 13.98
CA GLU A 113 20.12 -1.80 12.91
C GLU A 113 20.15 -0.69 11.84
N PHE A 114 18.98 -0.23 11.39
CA PHE A 114 18.86 0.63 10.21
C PHE A 114 18.57 2.11 10.50
N ARG A 115 18.31 2.47 11.76
CA ARG A 115 18.22 3.86 12.24
C ARG A 115 19.08 4.12 13.49
N PRO A 116 20.40 3.81 13.45
CA PRO A 116 21.29 4.03 14.60
C PRO A 116 21.45 5.51 14.97
N ASP A 117 21.13 6.42 14.05
CA ASP A 117 21.05 7.87 14.27
C ASP A 117 19.90 8.26 15.22
N TYR A 118 18.91 7.38 15.43
CA TYR A 118 17.77 7.57 16.32
C TYR A 118 17.75 6.49 17.40
N SER A 119 18.55 6.69 18.45
CA SER A 119 18.74 5.69 19.53
C SER A 119 17.45 5.31 20.27
N ALA A 120 16.47 6.21 20.38
CA ALA A 120 15.16 5.91 20.96
C ALA A 120 14.37 4.86 20.14
N GLY A 121 14.72 4.67 18.87
CA GLY A 121 14.15 3.67 17.97
C GLY A 121 14.33 2.22 18.47
N ALA A 122 15.35 1.95 19.31
CA ALA A 122 15.51 0.64 19.94
C ALA A 122 14.34 0.24 20.85
N ASN A 123 13.53 1.21 21.28
CA ASN A 123 12.30 0.99 22.05
C ASN A 123 11.04 1.37 21.25
N GLN A 124 11.15 1.48 19.91
CA GLN A 124 10.01 1.81 19.05
C GLN A 124 8.88 0.80 19.25
N THR A 125 7.65 1.30 19.22
CA THR A 125 6.43 0.49 19.32
C THR A 125 5.33 1.09 18.45
N PHE A 126 4.19 0.42 18.42
CA PHE A 126 2.95 0.88 17.80
C PHE A 126 1.74 0.48 18.64
N VAL A 127 0.68 1.28 18.55
CA VAL A 127 -0.61 0.96 19.15
C VAL A 127 -1.29 -0.11 18.31
N ARG A 128 -1.64 -1.23 18.93
CA ARG A 128 -2.38 -2.32 18.29
C ARG A 128 -3.87 -1.98 18.28
N VAL A 129 -4.42 -1.74 17.09
CA VAL A 129 -5.85 -1.50 16.88
C VAL A 129 -6.45 -2.72 16.20
N ALA A 130 -7.59 -3.20 16.70
CA ALA A 130 -8.30 -4.34 16.13
C ALA A 130 -9.78 -4.01 15.98
N ILE A 131 -10.32 -4.31 14.81
CA ILE A 131 -11.76 -4.22 14.52
C ILE A 131 -12.28 -5.54 13.97
N ASP A 132 -13.58 -5.78 14.12
CA ASP A 132 -14.26 -7.00 13.68
C ASP A 132 -13.58 -8.32 14.13
N GLY A 133 -13.05 -8.35 15.37
CA GLY A 133 -12.35 -9.53 15.89
C GLY A 133 -10.94 -9.75 15.30
N GLY A 134 -10.36 -8.72 14.68
CA GLY A 134 -8.96 -8.72 14.24
C GLY A 134 -8.00 -9.08 15.35
N THR A 135 -6.88 -9.70 14.98
CA THR A 135 -5.81 -10.06 15.92
C THR A 135 -4.46 -9.57 15.42
N ASN A 136 -3.50 -9.42 16.33
CA ASN A 136 -2.10 -9.15 16.00
C ASN A 136 -1.19 -9.88 17.02
N PRO A 137 -1.10 -11.22 16.98
CA PRO A 137 -0.29 -12.00 17.91
C PRO A 137 1.18 -11.52 17.91
N GLN A 138 1.87 -11.64 19.03
CA GLN A 138 3.27 -11.21 19.20
C GLN A 138 4.22 -12.38 19.51
N TRP A 139 3.83 -13.61 19.17
CA TRP A 139 4.73 -14.75 19.32
C TRP A 139 5.76 -14.79 18.18
N PRO A 140 6.94 -15.40 18.38
CA PRO A 140 7.93 -15.56 17.31
C PRO A 140 7.33 -16.23 16.07
N GLY A 141 7.66 -15.73 14.87
CA GLY A 141 7.15 -16.29 13.62
C GLY A 141 5.72 -15.88 13.23
N ALA A 142 5.02 -15.05 14.02
CA ALA A 142 3.73 -14.50 13.58
C ALA A 142 3.88 -13.41 12.51
N ALA A 143 5.03 -12.75 12.38
CA ALA A 143 5.20 -11.65 11.44
C ALA A 143 4.80 -12.06 10.02
N GLY A 144 3.89 -11.30 9.42
CA GLY A 144 3.63 -11.36 8.00
C GLY A 144 4.57 -10.41 7.29
N ILE A 145 5.26 -10.87 6.24
CA ILE A 145 6.23 -10.08 5.47
C ILE A 145 5.68 -8.70 5.09
N GLU A 146 4.44 -8.65 4.58
CA GLU A 146 3.80 -7.40 4.13
C GLU A 146 3.52 -6.44 5.29
N ALA A 147 2.97 -6.96 6.40
CA ALA A 147 2.68 -6.14 7.57
C ALA A 147 3.97 -5.62 8.23
N GLN A 148 5.00 -6.45 8.24
CA GLN A 148 6.29 -6.12 8.83
C GLN A 148 7.02 -5.05 8.00
N LEU A 149 7.09 -5.20 6.67
CA LEU A 149 7.60 -4.18 5.76
C LEU A 149 6.94 -2.82 6.01
N ASN A 150 5.61 -2.81 6.02
CA ASN A 150 4.83 -1.58 6.13
C ASN A 150 5.08 -0.85 7.45
N ILE A 151 5.16 -1.57 8.58
CA ILE A 151 5.41 -0.92 9.88
C ILE A 151 6.87 -0.47 10.04
N GLU A 152 7.82 -1.26 9.53
CA GLU A 152 9.25 -0.96 9.62
C GLU A 152 9.62 0.28 8.84
N TYR A 153 9.15 0.42 7.60
CA TYR A 153 9.44 1.61 6.80
C TYR A 153 8.61 2.82 7.22
N ALA A 154 7.40 2.64 7.76
CA ALA A 154 6.69 3.74 8.40
C ALA A 154 7.50 4.31 9.58
N ALA A 155 8.00 3.47 10.48
CA ALA A 155 8.83 3.90 11.61
C ALA A 155 10.21 4.42 11.18
N GLY A 156 10.83 3.72 10.23
CA GLY A 156 12.18 3.96 9.75
C GLY A 156 12.30 5.26 8.96
N ILE A 157 11.23 5.73 8.33
CA ILE A 157 11.21 7.03 7.63
C ILE A 157 10.63 8.12 8.54
N ALA A 158 9.51 7.87 9.22
CA ALA A 158 8.82 8.84 10.05
C ALA A 158 9.14 8.64 11.55
N THR A 159 10.39 8.91 11.93
CA THR A 159 10.82 8.76 13.33
C THR A 159 10.12 9.71 14.29
N ALA A 160 9.86 9.22 15.51
CA ALA A 160 9.10 9.90 16.57
C ALA A 160 7.64 10.23 16.22
N VAL A 161 7.08 9.62 15.17
CA VAL A 161 5.64 9.64 14.90
C VAL A 161 4.95 8.52 15.66
N LEU A 162 3.77 8.81 16.22
CA LEU A 162 2.92 7.79 16.85
C LEU A 162 2.36 6.85 15.77
N LEU A 163 2.69 5.57 15.87
CA LEU A 163 2.24 4.55 14.92
C LEU A 163 1.06 3.77 15.48
N HIS A 164 0.01 3.62 14.67
CA HIS A 164 -1.08 2.69 14.92
C HIS A 164 -1.02 1.58 13.88
N PHE A 165 -1.17 0.33 14.30
CA PHE A 165 -1.29 -0.81 13.41
C PHE A 165 -2.69 -1.41 13.54
N LEU A 166 -3.52 -1.25 12.50
CA LEU A 166 -4.89 -1.73 12.45
C LEU A 166 -4.97 -3.08 11.78
N THR A 167 -5.52 -4.06 12.49
CA THR A 167 -5.93 -5.34 11.90
C THR A 167 -7.44 -5.47 11.89
N VAL A 168 -7.94 -6.15 10.87
CA VAL A 168 -9.35 -6.42 10.69
C VAL A 168 -9.57 -7.92 10.69
N GLY A 169 -10.60 -8.39 11.39
CA GLY A 169 -10.94 -9.80 11.40
C GLY A 169 -11.59 -10.25 10.09
N GLY A 170 -11.84 -11.55 10.01
CA GLY A 170 -12.40 -12.18 8.82
C GLY A 170 -11.37 -12.45 7.71
N TRP A 171 -11.83 -13.18 6.70
CA TRP A 171 -11.02 -13.58 5.53
C TRP A 171 -11.47 -12.89 4.24
N ASP A 172 -12.60 -12.19 4.29
CA ASP A 172 -13.14 -11.46 3.15
C ASP A 172 -12.49 -10.08 3.05
N PHE A 173 -11.46 -9.99 2.21
CA PHE A 173 -10.68 -8.77 2.03
C PHE A 173 -11.58 -7.54 1.72
N PRO A 174 -12.56 -7.58 0.79
CA PRO A 174 -13.51 -6.48 0.60
C PRO A 174 -14.25 -6.03 1.88
N THR A 175 -14.73 -6.97 2.70
CA THR A 175 -15.37 -6.66 3.99
C THR A 175 -14.40 -5.97 4.94
N ALA A 176 -13.19 -6.50 5.07
CA ALA A 176 -12.17 -5.93 5.96
C ALA A 176 -11.86 -4.46 5.63
N LEU A 177 -11.99 -4.11 4.35
CA LEU A 177 -11.75 -2.75 3.87
C LEU A 177 -12.95 -1.85 4.17
N LEU A 178 -14.17 -2.38 4.06
CA LEU A 178 -15.40 -1.66 4.44
C LEU A 178 -15.33 -1.30 5.92
N ASP A 179 -15.00 -2.26 6.76
CA ASP A 179 -14.84 -2.05 8.21
C ASP A 179 -13.74 -1.04 8.52
N THR A 180 -12.62 -1.11 7.78
CA THR A 180 -11.54 -0.12 7.91
C THR A 180 -12.04 1.29 7.63
N THR A 181 -12.71 1.50 6.50
CA THR A 181 -13.19 2.83 6.13
C THR A 181 -14.27 3.34 7.09
N ALA A 182 -15.17 2.47 7.54
CA ALA A 182 -16.17 2.80 8.55
C ALA A 182 -15.51 3.21 9.87
N TYR A 183 -14.48 2.49 10.32
CA TYR A 183 -13.71 2.83 11.51
C TYR A 183 -13.05 4.22 11.39
N VAL A 184 -12.34 4.49 10.29
CA VAL A 184 -11.64 5.77 10.09
C VAL A 184 -12.62 6.93 9.92
N ALA A 185 -13.74 6.72 9.23
CA ALA A 185 -14.77 7.74 9.08
C ALA A 185 -15.46 8.07 10.41
N SER A 186 -15.62 7.09 11.31
CA SER A 186 -16.40 7.25 12.54
C SER A 186 -15.58 7.53 13.81
N THR A 187 -14.28 7.22 13.83
CA THR A 187 -13.46 7.44 15.04
C THR A 187 -13.42 8.92 15.45
N PRO A 188 -13.62 9.30 16.73
CA PRO A 188 -13.68 10.70 17.13
C PRO A 188 -12.42 11.51 16.78
N VAL A 189 -11.24 10.87 16.88
CA VAL A 189 -9.94 11.43 16.51
C VAL A 189 -9.29 10.51 15.49
N PRO A 190 -9.38 10.82 14.19
CA PRO A 190 -8.83 9.98 13.14
C PRO A 190 -7.31 10.17 13.03
N PRO A 191 -6.59 9.16 12.52
CA PRO A 191 -5.18 9.34 12.16
C PRO A 191 -5.05 10.41 11.09
N THR A 192 -3.94 11.13 11.07
CA THR A 192 -3.71 12.18 10.07
C THR A 192 -3.23 11.59 8.74
N VAL A 193 -2.55 10.44 8.80
CA VAL A 193 -2.07 9.69 7.62
C VAL A 193 -2.44 8.21 7.76
N MET A 194 -2.83 7.59 6.66
CA MET A 194 -3.21 6.19 6.61
C MET A 194 -2.72 5.51 5.32
N THR A 195 -2.18 4.30 5.43
CA THR A 195 -1.96 3.40 4.27
C THR A 195 -3.03 2.32 4.23
N THR A 196 -3.68 2.07 3.10
CA THR A 196 -4.85 1.16 3.03
C THR A 196 -5.24 0.77 1.60
N SER A 197 -6.26 -0.10 1.45
CA SER A 197 -6.57 -0.78 0.20
C SER A 197 -8.07 -1.13 -0.07
N LYS A 198 -9.12 -0.27 0.01
CA LYS A 198 -10.43 -0.20 -0.76
C LYS A 198 -11.49 0.77 -0.13
N ILE A 199 -12.57 1.08 -0.90
CA ILE A 199 -13.83 1.83 -0.59
C ILE A 199 -13.72 3.36 -0.60
N CYS A 200 -13.99 3.89 -1.78
CA CYS A 200 -13.67 5.26 -2.17
C CYS A 200 -14.50 6.32 -1.43
N ASP A 201 -15.78 6.08 -1.15
CA ASP A 201 -16.62 7.04 -0.41
C ASP A 201 -16.20 7.16 1.05
N GLY A 202 -15.77 6.04 1.64
CA GLY A 202 -15.17 6.04 2.97
C GLY A 202 -13.85 6.83 3.01
N TYR A 203 -13.05 6.75 1.95
CA TYR A 203 -11.86 7.61 1.80
C TYR A 203 -12.22 9.08 1.56
N ALA A 204 -13.28 9.37 0.81
CA ALA A 204 -13.79 10.73 0.68
C ALA A 204 -14.15 11.31 2.05
N ALA A 205 -14.86 10.53 2.88
CA ALA A 205 -15.22 10.92 4.24
C ALA A 205 -13.99 11.11 5.14
N ALA A 206 -13.02 10.20 5.08
CA ALA A 206 -11.76 10.32 5.81
C ALA A 206 -10.99 11.59 5.38
N SER A 207 -10.82 11.82 4.09
CA SER A 207 -10.14 12.99 3.54
C SER A 207 -10.87 14.30 3.87
N ALA A 208 -12.20 14.31 3.92
CA ALA A 208 -12.97 15.45 4.39
C ALA A 208 -12.70 15.81 5.87
N ARG A 209 -12.20 14.85 6.66
CA ARG A 209 -11.75 15.04 8.04
C ARG A 209 -10.26 15.35 8.16
N GLY A 210 -9.57 15.58 7.05
CA GLY A 210 -8.15 15.92 7.00
C GLY A 210 -7.20 14.71 7.02
N VAL A 211 -7.69 13.51 6.74
CA VAL A 211 -6.86 12.30 6.66
C VAL A 211 -6.24 12.16 5.27
N SER A 212 -4.92 12.06 5.21
CA SER A 212 -4.19 11.69 3.99
C SER A 212 -4.19 10.17 3.83
N VAL A 213 -4.85 9.66 2.80
CA VAL A 213 -4.97 8.23 2.52
C VAL A 213 -4.04 7.85 1.38
N LEU A 214 -3.11 6.93 1.62
CA LEU A 214 -2.13 6.44 0.64
C LEU A 214 -2.43 4.98 0.29
N SER A 215 -2.23 4.63 -0.97
CA SER A 215 -2.40 3.25 -1.44
C SER A 215 -1.35 2.90 -2.48
N ALA A 216 -0.77 1.71 -2.38
CA ALA A 216 0.10 1.17 -3.43
C ALA A 216 -0.69 1.06 -4.74
N SER A 217 -0.06 1.43 -5.85
CA SER A 217 -0.72 1.41 -7.16
C SER A 217 -1.01 -0.01 -7.66
N GLY A 218 -0.24 -1.00 -7.20
CA GLY A 218 -0.34 -2.42 -7.51
C GLY A 218 0.92 -2.98 -8.19
N ASP A 219 1.02 -4.32 -8.19
CA ASP A 219 2.22 -5.06 -8.65
C ASP A 219 1.98 -5.91 -9.90
N GLY A 220 0.97 -5.58 -10.71
CA GLY A 220 0.65 -6.31 -11.94
C GLY A 220 0.78 -5.49 -13.21
N GLY A 221 1.44 -4.34 -13.15
CA GLY A 221 1.57 -3.43 -14.27
C GLY A 221 0.20 -2.98 -14.79
N VAL A 222 0.05 -2.95 -16.11
CA VAL A 222 -1.22 -2.60 -16.78
C VAL A 222 -2.28 -3.71 -16.73
N SER A 223 -1.92 -4.91 -16.29
CA SER A 223 -2.85 -6.05 -16.13
C SER A 223 -3.61 -6.02 -14.80
N GLY A 224 -3.30 -5.04 -13.94
CA GLY A 224 -3.90 -4.94 -12.61
C GLY A 224 -3.71 -6.22 -11.81
N ASN A 225 -4.79 -6.80 -11.28
CA ASN A 225 -4.73 -8.04 -10.51
C ASN A 225 -5.05 -9.31 -11.33
N HIS A 226 -5.07 -9.27 -12.67
CA HIS A 226 -5.34 -10.45 -13.51
C HIS A 226 -4.13 -11.38 -13.65
N ASP A 227 -4.39 -12.69 -13.58
CA ASP A 227 -3.39 -13.79 -13.64
C ASP A 227 -3.57 -14.69 -14.87
N ASP A 228 -4.35 -14.28 -15.87
CA ASP A 228 -4.61 -15.18 -17.00
C ASP A 228 -3.48 -15.21 -18.03
N GLY A 229 -2.46 -14.34 -17.96
CA GLY A 229 -1.25 -14.38 -18.80
C GLY A 229 -1.46 -14.32 -20.32
N PHE A 230 -2.71 -14.30 -20.77
CA PHE A 230 -3.14 -14.52 -22.14
C PHE A 230 -4.14 -13.46 -22.62
N ASN A 231 -4.70 -12.65 -21.71
CA ASN A 231 -5.66 -11.62 -22.08
C ASN A 231 -4.98 -10.26 -22.25
N CYS A 232 -4.42 -10.03 -23.43
CA CYS A 232 -3.88 -8.73 -23.86
C CYS A 232 -4.99 -7.72 -24.21
N GLY A 233 -6.11 -7.74 -23.50
CA GLY A 233 -7.33 -6.95 -23.74
C GLY A 233 -7.19 -5.47 -23.39
N LEU A 234 -8.17 -4.93 -22.66
CA LEU A 234 -8.08 -3.60 -22.05
C LEU A 234 -7.14 -3.65 -20.84
N PHE A 235 -6.43 -2.55 -20.60
CA PHE A 235 -5.70 -2.33 -19.35
C PHE A 235 -6.67 -2.25 -18.20
N ILE A 236 -6.26 -2.73 -17.04
CA ILE A 236 -7.14 -2.94 -15.90
C ILE A 236 -6.67 -2.10 -14.74
N SER A 237 -7.49 -1.13 -14.37
CA SER A 237 -7.20 -0.27 -13.23
C SER A 237 -7.26 -1.04 -11.91
N VAL A 238 -6.30 -0.83 -11.02
CA VAL A 238 -6.28 -1.40 -9.67
C VAL A 238 -7.11 -0.51 -8.75
N PHE A 239 -7.94 -1.13 -7.91
CA PHE A 239 -8.72 -0.44 -6.89
C PHE A 239 -8.22 -0.85 -5.49
N PRO A 240 -7.96 0.09 -4.56
CA PRO A 240 -8.37 1.51 -4.60
C PRO A 240 -7.41 2.51 -5.22
N ALA A 241 -6.27 2.10 -5.77
CA ALA A 241 -5.34 3.05 -6.41
C ALA A 241 -6.03 3.99 -7.41
N SER A 242 -7.06 3.52 -8.11
CA SER A 242 -7.87 4.30 -9.05
C SER A 242 -8.93 5.21 -8.41
N CYS A 243 -9.11 5.20 -7.09
CA CYS A 243 -9.99 6.11 -6.36
C CYS A 243 -9.42 7.54 -6.39
N PRO A 244 -10.22 8.59 -6.66
CA PRO A 244 -9.76 9.98 -6.64
C PRO A 244 -9.49 10.55 -5.23
N TYR A 245 -9.86 9.83 -4.17
CA TYR A 245 -9.68 10.28 -2.78
C TYR A 245 -8.51 9.59 -2.07
N VAL A 246 -7.62 8.95 -2.83
CA VAL A 246 -6.35 8.41 -2.31
C VAL A 246 -5.19 8.96 -3.11
N THR A 247 -4.04 9.10 -2.46
CA THR A 247 -2.75 9.27 -3.11
C THR A 247 -2.23 7.88 -3.49
N SER A 248 -2.32 7.54 -4.77
CA SER A 248 -1.78 6.30 -5.32
C SER A 248 -0.27 6.42 -5.54
N VAL A 249 0.47 5.47 -4.99
CA VAL A 249 1.94 5.44 -5.00
C VAL A 249 2.43 4.30 -5.89
N GLY A 250 3.09 4.64 -6.99
CA GLY A 250 3.76 3.70 -7.87
C GLY A 250 5.20 3.39 -7.46
N SER A 251 5.83 2.53 -8.24
CA SER A 251 7.15 1.97 -7.96
C SER A 251 8.16 2.27 -9.05
N THR A 252 9.39 2.55 -8.63
CA THR A 252 10.56 2.77 -9.47
C THR A 252 11.72 1.88 -9.03
N ILE A 253 12.74 1.80 -9.88
CA ILE A 253 14.03 1.16 -9.65
C ILE A 253 15.14 2.04 -10.27
N GLY A 254 16.40 1.84 -9.90
CA GLY A 254 17.50 2.71 -10.34
C GLY A 254 17.65 3.92 -9.42
N PHE A 255 18.74 4.69 -9.51
CA PHE A 255 18.94 5.88 -8.66
C PHE A 255 19.20 7.13 -9.48
N ASN A 256 19.84 6.98 -10.65
CA ASN A 256 20.12 8.09 -11.55
C ASN A 256 20.27 7.57 -12.98
N PRO A 257 19.18 7.52 -13.77
CA PRO A 257 17.82 7.89 -13.41
C PRO A 257 17.11 6.82 -12.55
N GLU A 258 16.12 7.24 -11.77
CA GLU A 258 15.02 6.36 -11.37
C GLU A 258 14.15 6.09 -12.60
N ILE A 259 13.82 4.82 -12.85
CA ILE A 259 12.99 4.36 -13.96
C ILE A 259 11.83 3.53 -13.43
N ALA A 260 10.75 3.42 -14.21
CA ALA A 260 9.61 2.58 -13.85
C ALA A 260 10.04 1.12 -13.69
N VAL A 261 9.61 0.47 -12.61
CA VAL A 261 9.78 -0.98 -12.45
C VAL A 261 8.65 -1.71 -13.17
N ASN A 262 8.93 -2.86 -13.78
CA ASN A 262 7.98 -3.54 -14.69
C ASN A 262 6.63 -3.92 -14.06
N PHE A 263 6.58 -4.14 -12.74
CA PHE A 263 5.36 -4.51 -12.04
C PHE A 263 4.54 -3.29 -11.57
N THR A 264 5.08 -2.06 -11.60
CA THR A 264 4.35 -0.89 -11.12
C THR A 264 3.05 -0.72 -11.89
N SER A 265 1.92 -0.79 -11.20
CA SER A 265 0.62 -0.54 -11.81
C SER A 265 0.38 0.96 -12.01
N GLY A 266 -0.38 1.25 -13.05
CA GLY A 266 -0.75 2.59 -13.47
C GLY A 266 -1.70 2.51 -14.67
N GLY A 267 -2.50 3.55 -14.87
CA GLY A 267 -3.50 3.57 -15.92
C GLY A 267 -4.62 4.55 -15.62
N PHE A 268 -5.80 4.28 -16.16
CA PHE A 268 -6.98 5.13 -16.03
C PHE A 268 -8.13 4.31 -15.45
N SER A 269 -8.89 4.89 -14.52
CA SER A 269 -10.04 4.23 -13.93
C SER A 269 -11.15 3.97 -14.95
N GLU A 270 -11.71 2.76 -14.92
CA GLU A 270 -12.92 2.42 -15.68
C GLU A 270 -14.22 2.84 -14.95
N VAL A 271 -14.09 3.28 -13.68
CA VAL A 271 -15.24 3.59 -12.81
C VAL A 271 -15.30 5.08 -12.48
N PHE A 272 -14.18 5.67 -12.09
CA PHE A 272 -14.14 7.06 -11.62
C PHE A 272 -13.75 8.00 -12.76
N PRO A 273 -14.55 9.05 -13.03
CA PRO A 273 -14.19 10.06 -14.03
C PRO A 273 -12.94 10.81 -13.58
N GLN A 274 -12.25 11.41 -14.54
CA GLN A 274 -11.10 12.26 -14.28
C GLN A 274 -11.48 13.44 -13.36
N PRO A 275 -10.87 13.56 -12.16
CA PRO A 275 -11.06 14.73 -11.32
C PRO A 275 -10.37 15.96 -11.91
N ALA A 276 -10.93 17.15 -11.65
CA ALA A 276 -10.45 18.41 -12.22
C ALA A 276 -8.99 18.74 -11.85
N TYR A 277 -8.51 18.29 -10.69
CA TYR A 277 -7.16 18.60 -10.19
C TYR A 277 -6.04 17.99 -11.05
N GLN A 278 -6.32 16.95 -11.83
CA GLN A 278 -5.31 16.28 -12.66
C GLN A 278 -5.43 16.57 -14.16
N THR A 279 -6.34 17.47 -14.57
CA THR A 279 -6.61 17.73 -15.99
C THR A 279 -5.37 18.14 -16.78
N ALA A 280 -4.59 19.08 -16.25
CA ALA A 280 -3.37 19.51 -16.94
C ALA A 280 -2.36 18.37 -17.13
N ALA A 281 -2.17 17.51 -16.12
CA ALA A 281 -1.24 16.39 -16.19
C ALA A 281 -1.73 15.30 -17.15
N VAL A 282 -3.01 14.95 -17.09
CA VAL A 282 -3.62 13.96 -17.99
C VAL A 282 -3.61 14.44 -19.43
N ASP A 283 -3.99 15.69 -19.71
CA ASP A 283 -3.99 16.24 -21.07
C ASP A 283 -2.57 16.26 -21.67
N ALA A 284 -1.55 16.52 -20.84
CA ALA A 284 -0.16 16.44 -21.26
C ALA A 284 0.25 15.00 -21.58
N PHE A 285 -0.13 14.03 -20.73
CA PHE A 285 0.16 12.61 -20.95
C PHE A 285 -0.53 12.07 -22.21
N LEU A 286 -1.82 12.37 -22.40
CA LEU A 286 -2.61 11.88 -23.54
C LEU A 286 -2.08 12.33 -24.90
N LYS A 287 -1.35 13.46 -24.96
CA LYS A 287 -0.64 13.91 -26.18
C LYS A 287 0.57 13.03 -26.54
N THR A 288 1.10 12.26 -25.60
CA THR A 288 2.19 11.29 -25.85
C THR A 288 1.67 9.95 -26.37
N ILE A 289 0.37 9.70 -26.23
CA ILE A 289 -0.28 8.46 -26.63
C ILE A 289 -0.81 8.59 -28.06
N PRO A 290 -0.53 7.63 -28.95
CA PRO A 290 -1.09 7.63 -30.30
C PRO A 290 -2.61 7.79 -30.31
N ASP A 291 -3.11 8.55 -31.27
CA ASP A 291 -4.54 8.74 -31.47
C ASP A 291 -5.24 7.39 -31.68
N GLY A 292 -6.36 7.19 -30.99
CA GLY A 292 -7.16 5.96 -31.09
C GLY A 292 -6.59 4.73 -30.39
N PHE A 293 -5.56 4.85 -29.54
CA PHE A 293 -5.02 3.72 -28.77
C PHE A 293 -6.10 3.09 -27.85
N PRO A 294 -6.63 1.88 -28.15
CA PRO A 294 -7.90 1.40 -27.61
C PRO A 294 -7.69 0.48 -26.39
N LYS A 295 -6.87 0.92 -25.43
CA LYS A 295 -6.47 0.07 -24.28
C LYS A 295 -6.95 0.56 -22.94
N PHE A 296 -7.41 1.80 -22.80
CA PHE A 296 -7.82 2.34 -21.51
C PHE A 296 -8.87 3.44 -21.67
N ASN A 297 -9.67 3.68 -20.62
CA ASN A 297 -10.61 4.78 -20.56
C ASN A 297 -9.92 6.14 -20.43
N ARG A 298 -9.76 6.88 -21.54
CA ARG A 298 -9.14 8.23 -21.56
C ARG A 298 -9.84 9.26 -20.68
N ALA A 299 -11.12 9.06 -20.33
CA ALA A 299 -11.89 9.97 -19.48
C ALA A 299 -11.81 9.63 -17.98
N GLY A 300 -11.10 8.56 -17.62
CA GLY A 300 -11.00 8.06 -16.25
C GLY A 300 -9.98 8.80 -15.38
N ARG A 301 -10.03 8.54 -14.07
CA ARG A 301 -8.97 8.94 -13.14
C ARG A 301 -7.64 8.26 -13.50
N GLY A 302 -6.69 9.00 -14.07
CA GLY A 302 -5.30 8.59 -14.25
C GLY A 302 -4.55 8.41 -12.94
N TYR A 303 -3.76 7.34 -12.76
CA TYR A 303 -2.96 7.01 -11.57
C TYR A 303 -1.68 6.24 -11.99
N PRO A 304 -0.61 6.16 -11.17
CA PRO A 304 -0.45 6.70 -9.81
C PRO A 304 -0.27 8.24 -9.79
N ASP A 305 -0.34 8.83 -8.60
CA ASP A 305 -0.12 10.28 -8.39
C ASP A 305 1.36 10.63 -8.22
N LEU A 306 2.13 9.71 -7.62
CA LEU A 306 3.57 9.80 -7.46
C LEU A 306 4.18 8.40 -7.47
N SER A 307 5.50 8.31 -7.55
CA SER A 307 6.21 7.03 -7.48
C SER A 307 7.45 7.14 -6.59
N LEU A 308 7.80 6.04 -5.91
CA LEU A 308 8.99 5.91 -5.06
C LEU A 308 9.74 4.62 -5.42
N GLN A 309 10.92 4.37 -4.86
CA GLN A 309 11.62 3.10 -4.99
C GLN A 309 10.69 1.99 -4.50
N GLY A 310 10.55 0.91 -5.28
CA GLY A 310 9.63 -0.17 -4.95
C GLY A 310 10.25 -1.55 -4.93
N TRP A 311 11.59 -1.66 -4.99
CA TRP A 311 12.26 -2.96 -5.18
C TRP A 311 13.45 -3.15 -4.25
N GLY A 312 13.53 -4.34 -3.64
CA GLY A 312 14.68 -4.77 -2.86
C GLY A 312 14.73 -4.09 -1.50
N TYR A 313 13.63 -4.02 -0.77
CA TYR A 313 13.58 -3.48 0.58
C TYR A 313 14.23 -4.46 1.56
N LEU A 314 15.10 -3.98 2.44
CA LEU A 314 15.58 -4.80 3.56
C LEU A 314 14.58 -4.67 4.71
N ILE A 315 14.06 -5.80 5.19
CA ILE A 315 13.18 -5.86 6.36
C ILE A 315 13.83 -6.71 7.45
N THR A 316 13.33 -6.64 8.68
CA THR A 316 13.68 -7.59 9.73
C THR A 316 12.52 -8.56 9.95
N ALA A 317 12.80 -9.86 9.89
CA ALA A 317 11.80 -10.90 10.15
C ALA A 317 12.40 -11.98 11.02
N ASN A 318 11.72 -12.34 12.12
CA ASN A 318 12.26 -13.24 13.13
C ASN A 318 13.63 -12.77 13.68
N GLU A 319 13.73 -11.47 13.93
CA GLU A 319 14.92 -10.80 14.45
C GLU A 319 16.17 -10.94 13.55
N GLN A 320 15.98 -11.22 12.25
CA GLN A 320 17.05 -11.33 11.27
C GLN A 320 16.76 -10.47 10.03
N PRO A 321 17.78 -9.83 9.42
CA PRO A 321 17.62 -9.13 8.15
C PRO A 321 17.18 -10.08 7.02
N SER A 322 16.14 -9.68 6.28
CA SER A 322 15.57 -10.41 5.15
C SER A 322 15.30 -9.45 3.99
N PRO A 323 15.83 -9.71 2.78
CA PRO A 323 15.49 -8.91 1.60
C PRO A 323 14.06 -9.23 1.11
N GLN A 324 13.36 -8.21 0.62
CA GLN A 324 12.03 -8.29 -0.01
C GLN A 324 12.00 -7.60 -1.37
#